data_AF-A0AAQ4F950-F1
#
_entry.id   AF-A0AAQ4F950-F1
#
_cell.length_a   1.000
_cell.length_b   1.000
_cell.length_c   1.000
_cell.angle_alpha   90.00
_cell.angle_beta   90.00
_cell.angle_gamma   90.00
#
_symmetry.space_group_name_H-M   'P 1'
#
loop_
_entity.id
_entity.type
_entity.pdbx_description
1 polymer ?
#
loop_
_entity_poly.entity_id
_entity_poly.type
_entity_poly.pdbx_seq_one_letter_code
_entity_poly.pdbx_strand_id
1 'polypeptide(L)'
;MDTVFLYHSFYLALPPSLQTFLADLNELFPSCVYDTKFIAESKASLPASYLEYVFRNRQRDNARKEAQGRQFISIQFLQYNQEYSIDHGNCALRKEPAKVASDICKNFAVISTQSSWASMR
;
A
#
# COMPACT_ATOMS: atom_id res chain seq x y z
N MET A 1 4.37 5.56 -14.86
CA MET A 1 5.80 5.44 -15.21
C MET A 1 6.49 4.40 -14.35
N ASP A 2 6.25 4.40 -13.03
CA ASP A 2 6.92 3.46 -12.11
C ASP A 2 6.68 1.99 -12.48
N THR A 3 5.43 1.60 -12.81
CA THR A 3 5.13 0.22 -13.20
C THR A 3 5.84 -0.23 -14.49
N VAL A 4 5.98 0.67 -15.47
CA VAL A 4 6.70 0.42 -16.71
C VAL A 4 8.20 0.26 -16.44
N PHE A 5 8.75 1.13 -15.58
CA PHE A 5 10.15 1.05 -15.18
C PHE A 5 10.46 -0.24 -14.40
N LEU A 6 9.64 -0.57 -13.41
CA LEU A 6 9.78 -1.81 -12.63
C LEU A 6 9.71 -3.05 -13.53
N TYR A 7 8.76 -3.07 -14.46
CA TYR A 7 8.64 -4.13 -15.45
C TYR A 7 9.93 -4.27 -16.27
N HIS A 8 10.44 -3.17 -16.84
CA HIS A 8 11.60 -3.22 -17.71
C HIS A 8 12.90 -3.57 -16.97
N SER A 9 13.04 -3.07 -15.75
CA SER A 9 14.26 -3.26 -14.95
C SER A 9 14.34 -4.64 -14.31
N PHE A 10 13.21 -5.25 -13.93
CA PHE A 10 13.23 -6.44 -13.07
C PHE A 10 12.46 -7.64 -13.63
N TYR A 11 11.66 -7.48 -14.68
CA TYR A 11 10.88 -8.58 -15.24
C TYR A 11 11.30 -8.93 -16.66
N LEU A 12 10.92 -8.12 -17.65
CA LEU A 12 11.17 -8.41 -19.07
C LEU A 12 11.40 -7.11 -19.86
N ALA A 13 11.97 -7.23 -21.06
CA ALA A 13 11.99 -6.12 -22.01
C ALA A 13 10.55 -5.67 -22.33
N LEU A 14 10.33 -4.36 -22.48
CA LEU A 14 8.99 -3.82 -22.71
C LEU A 14 8.37 -4.42 -23.98
N PRO A 15 7.17 -5.03 -23.92
CA PRO A 15 6.58 -5.68 -25.07
C PRO A 15 6.07 -4.64 -26.08
N PRO A 16 5.91 -5.02 -27.35
CA PRO A 16 5.46 -4.10 -28.40
C PRO A 16 3.97 -3.73 -28.29
N SER A 17 3.19 -4.45 -27.48
CA SER A 17 1.75 -4.21 -27.32
C SER A 17 1.38 -3.92 -25.87
N LEU A 18 0.45 -2.99 -25.67
CA LEU A 18 -0.11 -2.68 -24.36
C LEU A 18 -0.83 -3.88 -23.75
N GLN A 19 -1.49 -4.71 -24.57
CA GLN A 19 -2.24 -5.88 -24.13
C GLN A 19 -1.32 -6.92 -23.48
N THR A 20 -0.15 -7.18 -24.09
CA THR A 20 0.86 -8.07 -23.49
C THR A 20 1.37 -7.48 -22.18
N PHE A 21 1.71 -6.18 -22.15
CA PHE A 21 2.16 -5.52 -20.93
C PHE A 21 1.13 -5.63 -19.80
N LEU A 22 -0.17 -5.46 -20.10
CA LEU A 22 -1.24 -5.58 -19.10
C LEU A 22 -1.46 -7.02 -18.63
N ALA A 23 -1.37 -8.00 -19.53
CA ALA A 23 -1.47 -9.42 -19.17
C ALA A 23 -0.33 -9.80 -18.21
N ASP A 24 0.88 -9.40 -18.51
CA ASP A 24 2.05 -9.65 -17.67
C ASP A 24 1.96 -8.90 -16.32
N LEU A 25 1.44 -7.65 -16.31
CA LEU A 25 1.21 -6.93 -15.06
C LEU A 25 0.20 -7.63 -14.14
N ASN A 26 -0.82 -8.29 -14.72
CA ASN A 26 -1.80 -9.05 -13.95
C ASN A 26 -1.17 -10.32 -13.33
N GLU A 27 -0.14 -10.89 -13.97
CA GLU A 27 0.67 -11.97 -13.41
C GLU A 27 1.62 -11.45 -12.31
N LEU A 28 2.32 -10.35 -12.55
CA LEU A 28 3.25 -9.72 -11.60
C LEU A 28 2.56 -9.20 -10.33
N PHE A 29 1.35 -8.66 -10.47
CA PHE A 29 0.58 -8.08 -9.37
C PHE A 29 -0.81 -8.73 -9.31
N PRO A 30 -0.94 -9.96 -8.79
CA PRO A 30 -2.22 -10.68 -8.73
C PRO A 30 -3.31 -9.95 -7.94
N SER A 31 -2.89 -9.15 -6.96
CA SER A 31 -3.79 -8.30 -6.15
C SER A 31 -4.12 -6.96 -6.80
N CYS A 32 -3.76 -6.78 -8.08
CA CYS A 32 -3.87 -5.55 -8.85
C CYS A 32 -2.97 -4.40 -8.33
N VAL A 33 -2.82 -3.37 -9.16
CA VAL A 33 -2.15 -2.12 -8.80
C VAL A 33 -3.21 -1.03 -8.63
N TYR A 34 -3.20 -0.38 -7.47
CA TYR A 34 -4.08 0.75 -7.19
C TYR A 34 -3.33 2.07 -7.33
N ASP A 35 -3.72 2.86 -8.32
CA ASP A 35 -3.21 4.22 -8.50
C ASP A 35 -3.97 5.18 -7.57
N THR A 36 -3.28 5.65 -6.52
CA THR A 36 -3.86 6.57 -5.53
C THR A 36 -4.16 7.95 -6.10
N LYS A 37 -3.45 8.38 -7.15
CA LYS A 37 -3.73 9.63 -7.87
C LYS A 37 -5.04 9.50 -8.64
N PHE A 38 -5.21 8.40 -9.38
CA PHE A 38 -6.46 8.11 -10.07
C PHE A 38 -7.65 8.06 -9.11
N ILE A 39 -7.49 7.40 -7.96
CA ILE A 39 -8.54 7.34 -6.92
C ILE A 39 -8.84 8.74 -6.36
N ALA A 40 -7.82 9.54 -6.06
CA ALA A 40 -7.99 10.88 -5.53
C ALA A 40 -8.78 11.79 -6.47
N GLU A 41 -8.48 11.74 -7.77
CA GLU A 41 -9.10 12.57 -8.80
C GLU A 41 -10.49 12.06 -9.20
N SER A 42 -10.58 10.77 -9.54
CA SER A 42 -11.77 10.20 -10.18
C SER A 42 -12.81 9.65 -9.20
N LYS A 43 -12.39 9.11 -8.06
CA LYS A 43 -13.30 8.47 -7.09
C LYS A 43 -13.62 9.36 -5.91
N ALA A 44 -12.66 10.16 -5.46
CA ALA A 44 -12.83 11.02 -4.30
C ALA A 44 -13.01 12.51 -4.65
N SER A 45 -12.78 12.89 -5.92
CA SER A 45 -12.90 14.25 -6.41
C SER A 45 -12.21 15.28 -5.50
N LEU A 46 -11.00 14.94 -5.04
CA LEU A 46 -10.19 15.82 -4.23
C LEU A 46 -9.71 17.01 -5.08
N PRO A 47 -9.60 18.22 -4.50
CA PRO A 47 -9.14 19.39 -5.23
C PRO A 47 -7.64 19.33 -5.56
N ALA A 48 -6.89 18.40 -4.97
CA ALA A 48 -5.50 18.11 -5.30
C ALA A 48 -5.21 16.61 -5.10
N SER A 49 -4.23 16.09 -5.84
CA SER A 49 -3.92 14.66 -5.93
C SER A 49 -2.46 14.30 -5.61
N TYR A 50 -1.64 15.27 -5.20
CA TYR A 50 -0.28 14.97 -4.71
C TYR A 50 -0.32 14.28 -3.34
N LEU A 51 0.61 13.35 -3.11
CA LEU A 51 0.57 12.41 -1.98
C LEU A 51 0.44 13.11 -0.62
N GLU A 52 1.20 14.18 -0.39
CA GLU A 52 1.13 14.91 0.88
C GLU A 52 -0.27 15.47 1.15
N TYR A 53 -0.90 16.11 0.15
CA TYR A 53 -2.25 16.62 0.30
C TYR A 53 -3.25 15.51 0.62
N VAL A 54 -3.23 14.43 -0.15
CA VAL A 54 -4.14 13.29 0.03
C VAL A 54 -3.95 12.72 1.43
N PHE A 55 -2.70 12.51 1.85
CA PHE A 55 -2.37 12.00 3.18
C PHE A 55 -2.91 12.91 4.30
N ARG A 56 -2.62 14.22 4.25
CA ARG A 56 -3.09 15.19 5.26
C ARG A 56 -4.60 15.27 5.31
N ASN A 57 -5.25 15.33 4.15
CA ASN A 57 -6.70 15.42 4.08
C ASN A 57 -7.36 14.17 4.68
N ARG A 58 -6.87 12.97 4.31
CA ARG A 58 -7.38 11.69 4.85
C ARG A 58 -7.10 11.53 6.33
N GLN A 59 -5.93 11.97 6.80
CA GLN A 59 -5.62 11.99 8.22
C GLN A 59 -6.64 12.85 8.98
N ARG A 60 -6.85 14.11 8.58
CA ARG A 60 -7.83 15.01 9.21
C ARG A 60 -9.24 14.43 9.21
N ASP A 61 -9.69 13.90 8.07
CA ASP A 61 -11.00 13.25 7.97
C ASP A 61 -11.15 12.07 8.95
N ASN A 62 -10.10 11.28 9.10
CA ASN A 62 -10.07 10.14 10.02
C ASN A 62 -10.15 10.59 11.50
N ALA A 63 -9.49 11.69 11.89
CA ALA A 63 -9.64 12.28 13.25
C ALA A 63 -11.08 12.66 13.52
N ARG A 64 -11.68 13.34 12.55
CA ARG A 64 -13.03 13.85 12.69
C ARG A 64 -14.00 12.70 12.89
N LYS A 65 -13.84 11.59 12.13
CA LYS A 65 -14.66 10.39 12.29
C LYS A 65 -14.44 9.74 13.66
N GLU A 66 -13.19 9.58 14.08
CA GLU A 66 -12.81 9.05 15.39
C GLU A 66 -13.44 9.85 16.53
N ALA A 67 -13.28 11.18 16.53
CA ALA A 67 -13.84 12.08 17.55
C ALA A 67 -15.38 12.08 17.57
N GLN A 68 -16.02 11.75 16.44
CA GLN A 68 -17.47 11.63 16.32
C GLN A 68 -17.99 10.22 16.63
N GLY A 69 -17.12 9.27 17.01
CA GLY A 69 -17.50 7.86 17.20
C GLY A 69 -17.99 7.18 15.92
N ARG A 70 -17.65 7.72 14.74
CA ARG A 70 -17.95 7.12 13.43
C ARG A 70 -16.85 6.17 13.02
N GLN A 71 -17.14 5.28 12.06
CA GLN A 71 -16.14 4.37 11.50
C GLN A 71 -14.88 5.10 11.05
N PHE A 72 -13.74 4.73 11.62
CA PHE A 72 -12.42 5.28 11.34
C PHE A 72 -11.42 4.14 11.13
N ILE A 73 -10.26 4.45 10.56
CA ILE A 73 -9.18 3.49 10.29
C ILE A 73 -8.05 3.76 11.27
N SER A 74 -7.52 2.71 11.91
CA SER A 74 -6.30 2.77 12.71
C SER A 74 -5.25 1.85 12.08
N ILE A 75 -3.99 2.29 12.10
CA ILE A 75 -2.85 1.51 11.61
C ILE A 75 -1.93 1.28 12.81
N GLN A 76 -1.60 0.01 13.05
CA GLN A 76 -0.59 -0.38 14.04
C GLN A 76 0.60 -0.95 13.29
N PHE A 77 1.76 -0.32 13.48
CA PHE A 77 3.01 -0.87 12.96
C PHE A 77 3.53 -1.92 13.93
N LEU A 78 4.07 -3.02 13.39
CA LEU A 78 4.79 -3.98 14.19
C LEU A 78 6.01 -3.30 14.82
N GLN A 79 6.24 -3.56 16.10
CA GLN A 79 7.49 -3.16 16.74
C GLN A 79 8.56 -4.13 16.28
N TYR A 80 9.27 -3.76 15.21
CA TYR A 80 10.49 -4.46 14.82
C TYR A 80 11.57 -4.16 15.86
N ASN A 81 12.40 -5.15 16.19
CA ASN A 81 13.49 -4.98 17.14
C ASN A 81 14.34 -3.77 16.71
N GLN A 82 14.59 -2.86 17.67
CA GLN A 82 15.29 -1.58 17.46
C GLN A 82 16.76 -1.72 17.03
N GLU A 83 17.25 -2.94 16.78
CA GLU A 83 18.62 -3.21 16.32
C GLU A 83 18.86 -2.79 14.87
N TYR A 84 17.81 -2.60 14.07
CA TYR A 84 17.95 -2.06 12.72
C TYR A 84 17.83 -0.53 12.77
N SER A 85 18.89 0.15 12.32
CA SER A 85 19.06 1.60 12.26
C SER A 85 17.99 2.29 11.41
N ILE A 86 16.78 2.45 11.95
CA ILE A 86 15.73 3.28 11.36
C ILE A 86 15.81 4.64 12.04
N ASP A 87 16.27 5.63 11.29
CA ASP A 87 16.23 7.02 11.75
C ASP A 87 14.78 7.52 11.70
N HIS A 88 14.18 7.65 12.89
CA HIS A 88 12.81 8.16 13.03
C HIS A 88 12.85 9.68 13.12
N GLY A 89 12.62 10.36 12.00
CA GLY A 89 12.33 11.79 12.00
C GLY A 89 11.03 12.09 12.73
N ASN A 90 11.03 13.11 13.61
CA ASN A 90 9.81 13.63 14.22
C ASN A 90 9.00 14.40 13.16
N CYS A 91 8.28 13.65 12.33
CA CYS A 91 7.19 14.19 11.53
C CYS A 91 6.11 14.56 12.55
N ALA A 92 5.76 15.85 12.68
CA ALA A 92 4.73 16.39 13.58
C ALA A 92 3.30 15.85 13.30
N LEU A 93 3.17 14.53 13.23
CA LEU A 93 1.99 13.72 13.10
C LEU A 93 1.33 13.60 14.48
N ARG A 94 0.09 13.10 14.50
CA ARG A 94 -0.63 12.86 15.74
C ARG A 94 0.22 12.10 16.75
N LYS A 95 0.06 12.47 18.02
CA LYS A 95 0.48 11.62 19.14
C LYS A 95 -0.22 10.27 19.03
N GLU A 96 0.52 9.21 19.36
CA GLU A 96 0.06 7.82 19.32
C GLU A 96 -1.38 7.69 19.85
N PRO A 97 -2.28 6.98 19.13
CA PRO A 97 -3.63 6.73 19.62
C PRO A 97 -3.58 5.98 20.96
N ALA A 98 -4.65 6.11 21.75
CA ALA A 98 -4.80 5.32 22.98
C ALA A 98 -4.63 3.82 22.65
N LYS A 99 -3.94 3.07 23.52
CA LYS A 99 -3.70 1.63 23.31
C LYS A 99 -5.04 0.88 23.18
N VAL A 100 -5.45 0.60 21.95
CA VAL A 100 -6.59 -0.28 21.65
C VAL A 100 -6.03 -1.70 21.54
N ALA A 101 -6.53 -2.61 22.38
CA ALA A 101 -6.27 -4.03 22.24
C ALA A 101 -6.89 -4.50 20.91
N SER A 102 -6.06 -4.95 19.98
CA SER A 102 -6.48 -5.39 18.66
C SER A 102 -6.25 -6.90 18.52
N ASP A 103 -7.33 -7.62 18.23
CA ASP A 103 -7.25 -8.96 17.66
C ASP A 103 -6.84 -8.82 16.18
N ILE A 104 -5.53 -8.67 15.95
CA ILE A 104 -4.96 -8.48 14.61
C ILE A 104 -5.12 -9.78 13.81
N CYS A 105 -5.76 -9.71 12.64
CA CYS A 105 -5.79 -10.81 11.68
C CYS A 105 -4.36 -11.06 11.15
N LYS A 106 -3.85 -12.27 11.37
CA LYS A 106 -2.45 -12.68 11.13
C LYS A 106 -2.07 -12.84 9.65
N ASN A 107 -2.98 -12.58 8.71
CA ASN A 107 -2.82 -12.90 7.30
C ASN A 107 -2.74 -11.66 6.39
N PHE A 108 -1.90 -10.68 6.74
CA PHE A 108 -1.63 -9.57 5.83
C PHE A 108 -0.23 -9.71 5.23
N ALA A 109 -0.23 -10.05 3.93
CA ALA A 109 0.91 -10.29 3.04
C ALA A 109 1.59 -11.67 3.16
N VAL A 110 0.97 -12.68 2.52
CA VAL A 110 1.71 -13.83 1.98
C VAL A 110 1.71 -13.68 0.46
N ILE A 111 2.89 -13.42 -0.13
CA ILE A 111 3.14 -13.85 -1.51
C ILE A 111 3.32 -15.37 -1.40
N SER A 112 2.27 -16.12 -1.71
CA SER A 112 2.36 -17.58 -1.79
C SER A 112 2.99 -17.93 -3.12
N THR A 113 4.32 -17.97 -3.21
CA THR A 113 4.97 -18.78 -4.23
C THR A 113 4.82 -20.24 -3.81
N GLN A 114 3.67 -20.85 -4.08
CA GLN A 114 3.59 -22.29 -4.18
C GLN A 114 3.80 -22.68 -5.64
N SER A 115 5.02 -23.11 -5.95
CA SER A 115 5.24 -24.11 -6.99
C SER A 115 6.44 -24.95 -6.57
N SER A 116 6.15 -25.96 -5.75
CA SER A 116 7.00 -27.12 -5.57
C SER A 116 7.12 -27.85 -6.90
N TRP A 117 8.26 -27.75 -7.57
CA TRP A 117 8.71 -28.81 -8.45
C TRP A 117 9.80 -29.58 -7.72
N ALA A 118 9.35 -30.42 -6.79
CA ALA A 118 10.13 -31.51 -6.23
C ALA A 118 9.37 -32.81 -6.52
N SER A 119 9.90 -33.52 -7.51
CA SER A 119 9.86 -34.98 -7.66
C SER A 119 8.49 -35.66 -7.87
N MET A 120 8.20 -36.01 -9.13
CA MET A 120 7.67 -37.35 -9.42
C MET A 120 7.95 -37.79 -10.87
N ARG A 121 8.71 -38.90 -10.94
CA ARG A 121 9.20 -39.69 -12.09
C ARG A 121 10.46 -39.22 -12.79
#